data_AF-A0A1Y3ETB8-F1
#
_entry.id   AF-A0A1Y3ETB8-F1
#
_cell.length_a   1.000
_cell.length_b   1.000
_cell.length_c   1.000
_cell.angle_alpha   90.00
_cell.angle_beta   90.00
_cell.angle_gamma   90.00
#
_symmetry.space_group_name_H-M   'P 1'
#
loop_
_entity.id
_entity.type
_entity.pdbx_description
1 polymer ?
#
loop_
_entity_poly.entity_id
_entity_poly.type
_entity_poly.pdbx_seq_one_letter_code
_entity_poly.pdbx_strand_id
1 'polypeptide(L)'
;MSKVDTGQPVDCVVSGWSDWSECSQTCGRGRRERVRTVVTPARNGGQPCPVDLVEKARCRLRPCAIVCRIGHWSEWSACSANCGTGVQMRQRSAKSSDRRSECPPHQTEKRICVVNNC
;
A
#
# COMPACT_ATOMS: atom_id res chain seq x y z
N MET A 1 -24.98 14.51 -56.58
CA MET A 1 -24.11 13.54 -55.88
C MET A 1 -22.82 14.25 -55.47
N SER A 2 -22.65 14.52 -54.18
CA SER A 2 -21.43 15.18 -53.67
C SER A 2 -20.24 14.26 -53.87
N LYS A 3 -19.21 14.73 -54.58
CA LYS A 3 -17.93 14.02 -54.68
C LYS A 3 -17.41 13.82 -53.25
N VAL A 4 -17.41 12.59 -52.77
CA VAL A 4 -16.59 12.23 -51.62
C VAL A 4 -15.17 12.42 -52.12
N ASP A 5 -14.47 13.41 -51.59
CA ASP A 5 -13.04 13.55 -51.78
C ASP A 5 -12.37 12.34 -51.09
N THR A 6 -12.33 11.21 -51.79
CA THR A 6 -11.67 9.99 -51.32
C THR A 6 -10.17 10.16 -51.51
N GLY A 7 -9.57 10.97 -50.64
CA GLY A 7 -8.12 10.96 -50.45
C GLY A 7 -7.64 9.54 -50.13
N GLN A 8 -6.37 9.24 -50.43
CA GLN A 8 -5.81 7.91 -50.15
C GLN A 8 -6.01 7.51 -48.67
N PRO A 9 -6.27 6.22 -48.40
CA PRO A 9 -6.29 5.70 -47.03
C PRO A 9 -4.96 6.00 -46.33
N VAL A 10 -5.04 6.51 -45.11
CA VAL A 10 -3.87 6.73 -44.25
C VAL A 10 -4.09 5.92 -42.99
N ASP A 11 -3.20 4.97 -42.75
CA ASP A 11 -3.23 4.14 -41.54
C ASP A 11 -2.75 4.94 -40.33
N CYS A 12 -3.26 4.58 -39.17
CA CYS A 12 -2.76 5.14 -37.93
C CYS A 12 -1.31 4.71 -37.67
N VAL A 13 -0.49 5.68 -37.27
CA VAL A 13 0.86 5.43 -36.77
C VAL A 13 0.94 5.90 -35.32
N VAL A 14 1.42 5.04 -34.44
CA VAL A 14 1.71 5.37 -33.03
C VAL A 14 3.21 5.46 -32.80
N SER A 15 3.61 6.23 -31.79
CA SER A 15 5.01 6.32 -31.37
C SER A 15 5.52 4.99 -30.80
N GLY A 16 6.83 4.90 -30.61
CA GLY A 16 7.39 3.95 -29.65
C GLY A 16 6.86 4.22 -28.24
N TRP A 17 6.93 3.20 -27.39
CA TRP A 17 6.63 3.39 -25.97
C TRP A 17 7.66 4.32 -25.32
N SER A 18 7.20 5.16 -24.41
CA SER A 18 8.07 5.86 -23.47
C SER A 18 8.84 4.86 -22.60
N ASP A 19 9.83 5.37 -21.87
CA ASP A 19 10.33 4.67 -20.70
C ASP A 19 9.21 4.45 -19.68
N TRP A 20 9.40 3.44 -18.84
CA TRP A 20 8.53 3.23 -17.69
C TRP A 20 8.67 4.39 -16.70
N SER A 21 7.54 4.85 -16.16
CA SER A 21 7.51 5.75 -15.02
C SER A 21 8.23 5.14 -13.82
N GLU A 22 8.53 6.00 -12.84
CA GLU A 22 8.87 5.51 -11.51
C GLU A 22 7.74 4.64 -10.92
N CYS A 23 8.12 3.82 -9.95
CA CYS A 23 7.15 3.00 -9.22
C CYS A 23 6.25 3.91 -8.37
N SER A 24 4.95 3.64 -8.36
CA SER A 24 3.94 4.39 -7.60
C SER A 24 4.14 4.35 -6.08
N GLN A 25 5.07 3.51 -5.60
CA GLN A 25 5.44 3.36 -4.21
C GLN A 25 6.96 3.50 -4.09
N THR A 26 7.44 3.90 -2.91
CA THR A 26 8.88 4.00 -2.60
C THR A 26 9.44 2.76 -1.90
N CYS A 27 8.56 1.82 -1.52
CA CYS A 27 8.89 0.52 -0.95
C CYS A 27 7.76 -0.49 -1.25
N GLY A 28 8.03 -1.77 -1.04
CA GLY A 28 7.05 -2.83 -1.20
C GLY A 28 6.59 -3.02 -2.65
N ARG A 29 5.29 -3.15 -2.85
CA ARG A 29 4.67 -3.46 -4.15
C ARG A 29 3.95 -2.23 -4.68
N GLY A 30 4.30 -1.80 -5.88
CA GLY A 30 3.65 -0.68 -6.56
C GLY A 30 3.30 -1.00 -8.01
N ARG A 31 2.95 0.05 -8.76
CA ARG A 31 2.67 0.02 -10.19
C ARG A 31 3.52 1.07 -10.91
N ARG A 32 3.85 0.80 -12.17
CA ARG A 32 4.49 1.77 -13.07
C ARG A 32 3.80 1.74 -14.41
N GLU A 33 3.86 2.83 -15.14
CA GLU A 33 3.15 2.99 -16.41
C GLU A 33 4.10 3.49 -17.50
N ARG A 34 3.86 3.11 -18.75
CA ARG A 34 4.50 3.72 -19.91
C ARG A 34 3.42 4.08 -20.92
N VAL A 35 3.70 5.09 -21.73
CA VAL A 35 2.72 5.67 -22.65
C VAL A 35 3.28 5.75 -24.07
N ARG A 36 2.41 5.68 -25.05
CA ARG A 36 2.72 5.99 -26.45
C ARG A 36 1.62 6.88 -27.01
N THR A 37 1.92 7.66 -28.03
CA THR A 37 0.98 8.62 -28.60
C THR A 37 0.66 8.30 -30.05
N VAL A 38 -0.48 8.81 -30.53
CA VAL A 38 -0.81 8.78 -31.95
C VAL A 38 0.03 9.86 -32.65
N VAL A 39 0.90 9.43 -33.57
CA VAL A 39 1.71 10.32 -34.42
C VAL A 39 0.92 10.73 -35.64
N THR A 40 0.23 9.77 -36.26
CA THR A 40 -0.62 9.99 -37.43
C THR A 40 -1.99 9.37 -37.19
N PRO A 41 -3.09 10.14 -37.18
CA PRO A 41 -4.43 9.58 -37.06
C PRO A 41 -4.87 8.92 -38.36
N ALA A 42 -5.68 7.86 -38.27
CA ALA A 42 -6.25 7.20 -39.43
C ALA A 42 -7.18 8.12 -40.23
N ARG A 43 -7.13 8.06 -41.56
CA ARG A 43 -8.00 8.84 -42.46
C ARG A 43 -8.46 8.00 -43.66
N ASN A 44 -9.58 8.40 -44.26
CA ASN A 44 -10.11 7.84 -45.50
C ASN A 44 -10.23 6.31 -45.51
N GLY A 45 -10.68 5.72 -44.38
CA GLY A 45 -10.84 4.27 -44.25
C GLY A 45 -9.54 3.50 -43.96
N GLY A 46 -8.44 4.17 -43.66
CA GLY A 46 -7.21 3.52 -43.17
C GLY A 46 -7.38 2.87 -41.79
N GLN A 47 -6.42 2.04 -41.41
CA GLN A 47 -6.46 1.23 -40.19
C GLN A 47 -6.51 2.12 -38.93
N PRO A 48 -7.46 1.89 -38.00
CA PRO A 48 -7.60 2.69 -36.79
C PRO A 48 -6.44 2.47 -35.81
N CYS A 49 -6.20 3.47 -34.96
CA CYS A 49 -5.19 3.38 -33.90
C CYS A 49 -5.55 2.30 -32.87
N PRO A 50 -4.55 1.64 -32.26
CA PRO A 50 -4.81 0.83 -31.08
C PRO A 50 -5.37 1.70 -29.95
N VAL A 51 -6.30 1.14 -29.16
CA VAL A 51 -6.87 1.81 -27.99
C VAL A 51 -5.89 1.84 -26.81
N ASP A 52 -4.99 0.86 -26.75
CA ASP A 52 -4.02 0.72 -25.66
C ASP A 52 -2.81 1.63 -25.90
N LEU A 53 -2.96 2.87 -25.47
CA LEU A 53 -1.90 3.90 -25.47
C LEU A 53 -1.17 4.00 -24.13
N VAL A 54 -1.63 3.26 -23.12
CA VAL A 54 -1.03 3.19 -21.78
C VAL A 54 -0.84 1.74 -21.40
N GLU A 55 0.36 1.37 -20.98
CA GLU A 55 0.66 0.06 -20.44
C GLU A 55 1.02 0.16 -18.96
N LYS A 56 0.53 -0.79 -18.16
CA LYS A 56 0.76 -0.83 -16.70
C LYS A 56 1.47 -2.10 -16.32
N ALA A 57 2.52 -1.97 -15.52
CA ALA A 57 3.27 -3.10 -14.97
C ALA A 57 3.39 -3.02 -13.45
N ARG A 58 3.57 -4.18 -12.80
CA ARG A 58 3.89 -4.24 -11.37
C ARG A 58 5.37 -3.94 -11.16
N CYS A 59 5.69 -3.22 -10.11
CA CYS A 59 7.07 -3.04 -9.62
C CYS A 59 7.19 -3.57 -8.19
N ARG A 60 8.35 -4.14 -7.88
CA ARG A 60 8.71 -4.65 -6.55
C ARG A 60 9.97 -3.94 -6.10
N LEU A 61 9.88 -3.22 -5.00
CA LEU A 61 10.99 -2.52 -4.35
C LEU A 61 11.37 -3.24 -3.07
N ARG A 62 12.37 -2.69 -2.37
CA ARG A 62 12.72 -3.12 -1.00
C ARG A 62 11.48 -3.16 -0.09
N PRO A 63 11.38 -4.10 0.86
CA PRO A 63 10.29 -4.11 1.83
C PRO A 63 10.11 -2.75 2.53
N CYS A 64 8.88 -2.41 2.87
CA CYS A 64 8.61 -1.23 3.67
C CYS A 64 9.06 -1.45 5.11
N ALA A 65 9.51 -0.38 5.76
CA ALA A 65 9.82 -0.42 7.19
C ALA A 65 8.57 -0.80 7.98
N ILE A 66 8.74 -1.70 8.94
CA ILE A 66 7.68 -2.11 9.85
C ILE A 66 7.51 -1.00 10.88
N VAL A 67 6.31 -0.42 10.95
CA VAL A 67 5.98 0.55 11.98
C VAL A 67 5.14 -0.14 13.05
N CYS A 68 5.71 -0.28 14.24
CA CYS A 68 5.01 -0.79 15.41
C CYS A 68 4.37 0.35 16.20
N ARG A 69 3.04 0.37 16.25
CA ARG A 69 2.29 1.25 17.15
C ARG A 69 2.10 0.54 18.48
N ILE A 70 2.85 0.96 19.49
CA ILE A 70 2.71 0.45 20.85
C ILE A 70 1.47 1.11 21.47
N GLY A 71 0.50 0.30 21.90
CA GLY A 71 -0.67 0.78 22.61
C GLY A 71 -0.35 1.24 24.03
N HIS A 72 -1.30 1.95 24.64
CA HIS A 72 -1.22 2.33 26.04
C HIS A 72 -1.28 1.10 26.95
N TRP A 73 -0.71 1.25 28.13
CA TRP A 73 -0.94 0.30 29.22
C TRP A 73 -2.41 0.33 29.64
N SER A 74 -2.96 -0.84 29.96
CA SER A 74 -4.20 -0.94 30.72
C SER A 74 -4.04 -0.32 32.10
N GLU A 75 -5.17 -0.08 32.75
CA GLU A 75 -5.18 0.11 34.19
C GLU A 75 -4.59 -1.11 34.91
N TRP A 76 -4.08 -0.87 36.11
CA TRP A 76 -3.62 -1.94 37.00
C TRP A 76 -4.80 -2.78 37.45
N SER A 77 -4.63 -4.10 37.46
CA SER A 77 -5.59 -5.03 38.07
C SER A 77 -5.77 -4.72 39.56
N ALA A 78 -6.85 -5.23 40.15
CA ALA A 78 -6.96 -5.33 41.60
C ALA A 78 -5.76 -6.10 42.19
N CYS A 79 -5.46 -5.84 43.47
CA CYS A 79 -4.45 -6.59 44.19
C CYS A 79 -4.87 -8.05 44.29
N SER A 80 -3.96 -8.99 44.02
CA SER A 80 -4.26 -10.42 44.11
C SER A 80 -4.54 -10.89 45.55
N ALA A 81 -4.11 -10.12 46.55
CA ALA A 81 -4.32 -10.40 47.95
C ALA A 81 -5.44 -9.51 48.50
N ASN A 82 -6.32 -10.09 49.31
CA ASN A 82 -7.36 -9.35 50.02
C ASN A 82 -6.86 -8.74 51.34
N CYS A 83 -5.68 -9.16 51.83
CA CYS A 83 -5.00 -8.66 53.01
C CYS A 83 -3.51 -8.95 52.88
N GLY A 84 -2.65 -8.04 53.36
CA GLY A 84 -1.20 -8.19 53.30
C GLY A 84 -0.63 -7.97 51.89
N THR A 85 0.43 -8.70 51.54
CA THR A 85 1.17 -8.49 50.30
C THR A 85 0.59 -9.30 49.13
N GLY A 86 0.35 -8.65 48.01
CA GLY A 86 -0.10 -9.27 46.77
C GLY A 86 0.59 -8.70 45.53
N VAL A 87 0.07 -9.03 44.35
CA VAL A 87 0.58 -8.56 43.06
C VAL A 87 -0.55 -7.95 42.24
N GLN A 88 -0.25 -6.82 41.58
CA GLN A 88 -1.08 -6.24 40.52
C GLN A 88 -0.39 -6.40 39.17
N MET A 89 -1.19 -6.52 38.11
CA MET A 89 -0.70 -6.65 36.75
C MET A 89 -1.35 -5.62 35.84
N ARG A 90 -0.61 -5.14 34.84
CA ARG A 90 -1.15 -4.38 33.72
C ARG A 90 -0.58 -4.86 32.40
N GLN A 91 -1.25 -4.53 31.32
CA GLN A 91 -1.04 -5.15 30.02
C GLN A 91 -1.02 -4.11 28.89
N ARG A 92 -0.19 -4.31 27.86
CA ARG A 92 -0.23 -3.52 26.61
C ARG A 92 0.07 -4.40 25.41
N SER A 93 -0.44 -3.98 24.25
CA SER A 93 -0.20 -4.64 22.97
C SER A 93 0.41 -3.68 21.95
N ALA A 94 1.20 -4.22 21.01
CA ALA A 94 1.68 -3.49 19.85
C ALA A 94 0.92 -3.94 18.59
N LYS A 95 0.62 -3.00 17.69
CA LYS A 95 0.00 -3.27 16.39
C LYS A 95 0.99 -2.92 15.29
N SER A 96 1.21 -3.85 14.36
CA SER A 96 2.06 -3.64 13.18
C SER A 96 1.31 -2.92 12.06
N SER A 97 2.04 -2.14 11.25
CA SER A 97 1.54 -1.56 10.01
C SER A 97 1.35 -2.60 8.89
N ASP A 98 1.99 -3.77 8.99
CA ASP A 98 1.83 -4.90 8.08
C ASP A 98 1.45 -6.16 8.87
N ARG A 99 0.36 -6.81 8.46
CA ARG A 99 -0.17 -8.03 9.09
C ARG A 99 0.82 -9.22 9.05
N ARG A 100 1.80 -9.19 8.15
CA ARG A 100 2.87 -10.20 8.07
C ARG A 100 4.10 -9.89 8.92
N SER A 101 4.12 -8.73 9.56
CA SER A 101 5.26 -8.25 10.33
C SER A 101 4.99 -8.35 11.82
N GLU A 102 5.93 -8.95 12.54
CA GLU A 102 5.85 -9.10 13.99
C GLU A 102 6.35 -7.83 14.70
N CYS A 103 5.50 -7.33 15.60
CA CYS A 103 5.88 -6.34 16.60
C CYS A 103 6.19 -7.06 17.92
N PRO A 104 6.78 -6.37 18.91
CA PRO A 104 6.99 -6.95 20.22
C PRO A 104 5.71 -7.61 20.75
N PRO A 105 5.81 -8.78 21.39
CA PRO A 105 4.65 -9.51 21.87
C PRO A 105 3.87 -8.70 22.90
N HIS A 106 2.68 -9.19 23.24
CA HIS A 106 1.91 -8.64 24.34
C HIS A 106 2.76 -8.55 25.62
N GLN A 107 2.88 -7.35 26.18
CA GLN A 107 3.72 -7.09 27.35
C GLN A 107 2.86 -7.05 28.61
N THR A 108 3.34 -7.70 29.66
CA THR A 108 2.73 -7.71 30.99
C THR A 108 3.73 -7.13 31.97
N GLU A 109 3.28 -6.16 32.76
CA GLU A 109 4.03 -5.60 33.86
C GLU A 109 3.39 -6.01 35.18
N LYS A 110 4.21 -6.33 36.18
CA LYS A 110 3.76 -6.74 37.51
C LYS A 110 4.39 -5.83 38.56
N ARG A 111 3.63 -5.49 39.59
CA ARG A 111 4.13 -4.79 40.77
C ARG A 111 3.54 -5.35 42.05
N ILE A 112 4.25 -5.19 43.15
CA ILE A 112 3.76 -5.53 44.48
C ILE A 112 2.69 -4.52 44.90
N CYS A 113 1.63 -5.01 45.54
CA CYS A 113 0.63 -4.23 46.24
C CYS A 113 0.55 -4.71 47.69
N VAL A 114 0.19 -3.81 48.60
CA VAL A 114 -0.03 -4.16 50.01
C VAL A 114 -1.41 -3.65 50.41
N VAL A 115 -2.25 -4.55 50.90
CA VAL A 115 -3.59 -4.26 51.40
C VAL A 115 -3.55 -4.27 52.92
N ASN A 116 -3.58 -3.08 53.52
CA ASN A 116 -3.48 -2.90 54.97
C ASN A 116 -4.85 -2.84 55.68
N ASN A 117 -5.96 -2.83 54.93
CA ASN A 117 -7.29 -2.70 55.50
C ASN A 117 -7.99 -4.05 55.60
N CYS A 118 -7.46 -4.85 56.51
CA CYS A 118 -7.99 -6.09 57.03
C CYS A 118 -7.92 -5.99 58.57
#